data_AF-A0AAU8CI43-F1
#
_entry.id   AF-A0AAU8CI43-F1
#
_cell.length_a   1.000
_cell.length_b   1.000
_cell.length_c   1.000
_cell.angle_alpha   90.00
_cell.angle_beta   90.00
_cell.angle_gamma   90.00
#
_symmetry.space_group_name_H-M   'P 1'
#
loop_
_entity.id
_entity.type
_entity.pdbx_description
1 polymer ?
#
loop_
_entity_poly.entity_id
_entity_poly.type
_entity_poly.pdbx_seq_one_letter_code
_entity_poly.pdbx_strand_id
1 'polypeptide(L)'
;MNVPSNIDLLLLDRLIAEMQDLRVKITGHEPADPFERPIEKADDLVDTAVASERLNVPQDTLRSWCRTRRIGLKRGGRWLVSMARARRIASRFNRV
;
A
#
# COMPACT_ATOMS: atom_id res chain seq x y z
N MET A 1 24.10 -25.82 14.29
CA MET A 1 23.10 -25.14 15.12
C MET A 1 21.78 -25.15 14.37
N ASN A 2 20.80 -25.88 14.88
CA ASN A 2 19.50 -26.06 14.26
C ASN A 2 18.60 -24.90 14.73
N VAL A 3 18.19 -24.00 13.83
CA VAL A 3 17.24 -22.94 14.16
C VAL A 3 15.84 -23.53 14.01
N PRO A 4 15.05 -23.75 15.08
CA PRO A 4 13.67 -24.20 14.95
C PRO A 4 12.84 -23.01 14.44
N SER A 5 12.84 -22.80 13.13
CA SER A 5 12.07 -21.74 12.47
C SER A 5 10.80 -22.33 11.89
N ASN A 6 9.96 -22.88 12.77
CA ASN A 6 8.54 -23.00 12.51
C ASN A 6 7.82 -22.17 13.57
N ILE A 7 8.04 -20.85 13.52
CA ILE A 7 7.10 -19.93 14.16
C ILE A 7 5.78 -20.19 13.42
N ASP A 8 4.85 -20.84 14.12
CA ASP A 8 3.54 -21.17 13.58
C ASP A 8 2.93 -19.87 13.04
N LEU A 9 2.75 -19.79 11.72
CA LEU A 9 2.23 -18.60 11.06
C LEU A 9 0.87 -18.20 11.66
N LEU A 10 0.12 -19.19 12.17
CA LEU A 10 -1.13 -18.97 12.90
C LEU A 10 -0.92 -18.21 14.22
N LEU A 11 0.15 -18.53 14.96
CA LEU A 11 0.52 -17.82 16.19
C LEU A 11 0.92 -16.37 15.87
N LEU A 12 1.68 -16.18 14.79
CA LEU A 12 2.09 -14.84 14.36
C LEU A 12 0.88 -14.00 13.93
N ASP A 13 -0.02 -14.55 13.12
CA ASP A 13 -1.23 -13.85 12.68
C ASP A 13 -2.15 -13.47 13.86
N ARG A 14 -2.30 -14.38 14.82
CA ARG A 14 -3.06 -14.11 16.05
C ARG A 14 -2.45 -12.97 16.85
N LEU A 15 -1.13 -13.00 17.06
CA LEU A 15 -0.43 -11.94 17.80
C LEU A 15 -0.52 -10.59 17.09
N ILE A 16 -0.41 -10.57 15.76
CA ILE A 16 -0.60 -9.35 14.97
C ILE A 16 -2.01 -8.78 15.16
N ALA A 17 -3.04 -9.64 15.11
CA ALA A 17 -4.43 -9.22 15.30
C ALA A 17 -4.66 -8.65 16.72
N GLU A 18 -4.16 -9.33 17.75
CA GLU A 18 -4.27 -8.87 19.15
C GLU A 18 -3.57 -7.52 19.36
N MET A 19 -2.37 -7.34 18.79
CA MET A 19 -1.64 -6.07 18.87
C MET A 19 -2.36 -4.94 18.10
N GLN A 20 -2.99 -5.24 16.96
CA GLN A 20 -3.79 -4.25 16.22
C GLN A 20 -5.01 -3.80 17.01
N ASP A 21 -5.73 -4.73 17.65
CA ASP A 21 -6.88 -4.43 18.51
C ASP A 21 -6.48 -3.58 19.73
N LEU A 22 -5.38 -3.96 20.41
CA LEU A 22 -4.82 -3.16 21.50
C LEU A 22 -4.44 -1.75 21.07
N ARG A 23 -3.83 -1.59 19.89
CA ARG A 23 -3.51 -0.28 19.34
C ARG A 23 -4.77 0.57 19.16
N VAL A 24 -5.84 0.01 18.58
CA VAL A 24 -7.12 0.71 18.40
C VAL A 24 -7.71 1.14 19.74
N LYS A 25 -7.68 0.27 20.76
CA LYS A 25 -8.17 0.59 22.11
C LYS A 25 -7.38 1.73 22.77
N ILE A 26 -6.06 1.78 22.57
CA ILE A 26 -5.19 2.79 23.18
C ILE A 26 -5.31 4.15 22.45
N THR A 27 -5.35 4.14 21.12
CA THR A 27 -5.30 5.38 20.33
C THR A 27 -6.67 5.89 19.91
N GLY A 28 -7.72 5.07 20.03
CA GLY A 28 -9.06 5.34 19.48
C GLY A 28 -9.08 5.47 17.95
N HIS A 29 -7.99 5.11 17.27
CA HIS A 29 -7.82 5.33 15.84
C HIS A 29 -7.73 3.98 15.13
N GLU A 30 -8.77 3.64 14.36
CA GLU A 30 -8.65 2.59 13.35
C GLU A 30 -7.53 2.95 12.37
N PRO A 31 -6.76 1.98 11.85
CA PRO A 31 -5.77 2.28 10.83
C PRO A 31 -6.47 2.88 9.61
N ALA A 32 -6.41 4.21 9.47
CA ALA A 32 -7.09 4.92 8.40
C ALA A 32 -6.69 4.33 7.05
N ASP A 33 -7.68 3.84 6.28
CA ASP A 33 -7.43 3.25 4.97
C ASP A 33 -6.70 4.31 4.11
N PRO A 34 -5.53 4.00 3.55
CA PRO A 34 -4.86 4.88 2.60
C PRO A 34 -5.75 5.33 1.44
N PHE A 35 -6.84 4.62 1.12
CA PHE A 35 -7.85 5.02 0.14
C PHE A 35 -8.90 6.01 0.66
N GLU A 36 -9.15 6.06 1.97
CA GLU A 36 -10.09 7.01 2.58
C GLU A 36 -9.46 8.39 2.78
N ARG A 37 -8.13 8.46 2.92
CA ARG A 37 -7.43 9.75 2.98
C ARG A 37 -7.50 10.47 1.62
N PRO A 38 -7.59 11.80 1.56
CA PRO A 38 -7.36 12.53 0.32
C PRO A 38 -5.97 12.23 -0.24
N ILE A 39 -5.83 12.07 -1.57
CA ILE A 39 -4.56 11.74 -2.22
C ILE A 39 -3.49 12.83 -1.99
N GLU A 40 -3.94 14.06 -1.76
CA GLU A 40 -3.12 15.23 -1.46
C GLU A 40 -2.40 15.11 -0.10
N LYS A 41 -2.93 14.26 0.79
CA LYS A 41 -2.35 13.95 2.11
C LYS A 41 -1.60 12.62 2.12
N ALA A 42 -1.32 12.04 0.95
CA ALA A 42 -0.55 10.81 0.88
C ALA A 42 0.93 11.12 1.09
N ASP A 43 1.53 10.48 2.10
CA ASP A 43 2.95 10.66 2.46
C ASP A 43 3.90 9.86 1.54
N ASP A 44 3.35 9.06 0.63
CA ASP A 44 4.08 8.05 -0.16
C ASP A 44 4.00 8.26 -1.67
N LEU A 45 3.84 9.53 -2.08
CA LEU A 45 3.75 9.92 -3.48
C LEU A 45 5.11 9.87 -4.17
N VAL A 46 5.21 9.11 -5.26
CA VAL A 46 6.43 8.99 -6.08
C VAL A 46 6.12 9.21 -7.57
N ASP A 47 7.14 9.50 -8.38
CA ASP A 47 6.97 9.59 -9.83
C ASP A 47 6.57 8.23 -10.44
N THR A 48 5.80 8.27 -11.52
CA THR A 48 5.44 7.10 -12.33
C THR A 48 6.63 6.22 -12.73
N ALA A 49 7.80 6.80 -12.99
CA ALA A 49 9.02 6.05 -13.31
C ALA A 49 9.50 5.20 -12.12
N VAL A 50 9.55 5.81 -10.93
CA VAL A 50 9.96 5.14 -9.68
C VAL A 50 8.94 4.06 -9.30
N ALA A 51 7.64 4.35 -9.42
CA ALA A 51 6.60 3.37 -9.17
C ALA A 51 6.66 2.20 -10.16
N SER A 52 6.98 2.47 -11.42
CA SER A 52 7.09 1.45 -12.47
C SER A 52 8.21 0.46 -12.17
N GLU A 53 9.40 0.95 -11.82
CA GLU A 53 10.54 0.12 -11.43
C GLU A 53 10.23 -0.73 -10.18
N ARG A 54 9.62 -0.12 -9.16
CA ARG A 54 9.35 -0.79 -7.88
C ARG A 54 8.22 -1.83 -7.92
N LEU A 55 7.23 -1.62 -8.79
CA LEU A 55 6.05 -2.49 -8.87
C LEU A 55 6.07 -3.40 -10.11
N ASN A 56 7.07 -3.24 -10.98
CA ASN A 56 7.14 -3.88 -12.29
C ASN A 56 5.85 -3.68 -13.12
N VAL A 57 5.25 -2.48 -13.03
CA VAL A 57 4.05 -2.09 -13.76
C VAL A 57 4.42 -1.05 -14.82
N PRO A 58 3.98 -1.16 -16.08
CA PRO A 58 4.26 -0.14 -17.09
C PRO A 58 3.79 1.27 -16.68
N GLN A 59 4.58 2.30 -17.00
CA GLN A 59 4.25 3.68 -16.64
C GLN A 59 2.89 4.14 -17.20
N ASP A 60 2.53 3.71 -18.41
CA ASP A 60 1.23 4.08 -19.00
C ASP A 60 0.05 3.44 -18.27
N THR A 61 0.22 2.22 -17.76
CA THR A 61 -0.75 1.58 -16.87
C THR A 61 -0.90 2.37 -15.57
N LEU A 62 0.22 2.81 -14.96
CA LEU A 62 0.18 3.65 -13.77
C LEU A 62 -0.51 5.00 -14.03
N ARG A 63 -0.24 5.64 -15.17
CA ARG A 63 -0.93 6.88 -15.59
C ARG A 63 -2.42 6.64 -15.81
N SER A 64 -2.81 5.50 -16.40
CA SER A 64 -4.21 5.11 -16.55
C SER A 64 -4.88 4.94 -15.18
N TRP A 65 -4.22 4.29 -14.23
CA TRP A 65 -4.76 4.15 -12.86
C TRP A 65 -4.87 5.48 -12.14
N CYS A 66 -3.94 6.41 -12.33
CA CYS A 66 -4.06 7.75 -11.76
C CYS A 66 -5.31 8.48 -12.26
N ARG A 67 -5.62 8.35 -13.57
CA ARG A 67 -6.81 8.96 -14.17
C ARG A 67 -8.11 8.30 -13.72
N THR A 68 -8.15 6.96 -13.69
CA THR A 68 -9.39 6.19 -13.54
C THR A 68 -9.68 5.76 -12.11
N ARG A 69 -8.63 5.49 -11.32
CA ARG A 69 -8.73 4.89 -9.97
C ARG A 69 -8.30 5.84 -8.84
N ARG A 70 -8.02 7.12 -9.17
CA ARG A 70 -7.63 8.17 -8.21
C ARG A 70 -6.50 7.74 -7.27
N ILE A 71 -5.50 7.03 -7.79
CA ILE A 71 -4.33 6.59 -6.99
C ILE A 71 -3.15 7.55 -7.05
N GLY A 72 -3.31 8.68 -7.71
CA GLY A 72 -2.25 9.64 -7.90
C GLY A 72 -2.80 11.03 -8.15
N LEU A 73 -1.91 12.02 -8.06
CA LEU A 73 -2.22 13.42 -8.26
C LEU A 73 -1.31 14.01 -9.34
N LYS A 74 -1.83 14.99 -10.07
CA LYS A 74 -1.06 15.69 -11.10
C LYS A 74 -0.48 16.97 -10.49
N ARG A 75 0.85 17.09 -10.42
CA ARG A 75 1.57 18.26 -9.87
C ARG A 75 2.71 18.65 -10.81
N GLY A 76 2.76 19.93 -11.19
CA GLY A 76 3.80 20.44 -12.10
C GLY A 76 3.85 19.73 -13.46
N GLY A 77 2.70 19.31 -13.98
CA GLY A 77 2.59 18.57 -15.25
C GLY A 77 2.93 17.08 -15.17
N ARG A 78 3.40 16.58 -14.01
CA ARG A 78 3.77 15.17 -13.80
C ARG A 78 2.74 14.44 -12.94
N TRP A 79 2.64 13.12 -13.12
CA TRP A 79 1.82 12.26 -12.27
C TRP A 79 2.66 11.76 -11.10
N LEU A 80 2.16 12.00 -9.90
CA LEU A 80 2.67 11.40 -8.67
C LEU A 80 1.69 10.31 -8.22
N VAL A 81 2.22 9.14 -7.88
CA VAL A 81 1.45 7.94 -7.57
C VAL A 81 1.66 7.58 -6.10
N SER A 82 0.57 7.30 -5.37
CA SER A 82 0.67 6.72 -4.03
C SER A 82 1.07 5.26 -4.14
N MET A 83 2.19 4.90 -3.53
CA MET A 83 2.73 3.54 -3.55
C MET A 83 1.82 2.52 -2.86
N ALA A 84 1.19 2.89 -1.75
CA ALA A 84 0.28 2.04 -0.99
C ALA A 84 -0.94 1.67 -1.84
N ARG A 85 -1.54 2.66 -2.52
CA ARG A 85 -2.68 2.44 -3.41
C ARG A 85 -2.31 1.63 -4.63
N ALA A 86 -1.18 1.95 -5.26
CA ALA A 86 -0.68 1.24 -6.44
C ALA A 86 -0.35 -0.23 -6.12
N ARG A 87 0.28 -0.50 -4.96
CA ARG A 87 0.61 -1.85 -4.51
C ARG A 87 -0.65 -2.69 -4.27
N ARG A 88 -1.69 -2.13 -3.65
CA ARG A 88 -2.98 -2.83 -3.45
C ARG A 88 -3.66 -3.20 -4.77
N ILE A 89 -3.56 -2.33 -5.78
CA ILE A 89 -4.08 -2.62 -7.11
C ILE A 89 -3.24 -3.71 -7.79
N ALA A 90 -1.91 -3.58 -7.77
CA ALA A 90 -1.01 -4.55 -8.38
C ALA A 90 -1.16 -5.94 -7.75
N SER A 91 -1.29 -6.04 -6.42
CA SER A 91 -1.51 -7.31 -5.72
C SER A 91 -2.84 -7.98 -6.09
N ARG A 92 -3.85 -7.22 -6.55
CA ARG A 92 -5.11 -7.77 -7.04
C ARG A 92 -4.98 -8.38 -8.44
N PHE A 93 -4.01 -7.91 -9.24
CA PHE A 93 -3.71 -8.46 -10.56
C PHE A 93 -2.70 -9.61 -10.51
N ASN A 94 -1.84 -9.66 -9.48
CA ASN A 94 -0.79 -10.67 -9.34
C ASN A 94 -1.25 -11.95 -8.58
N ARG A 95 -2.56 -12.18 -8.47
CA ARG A 95 -3.14 -13.41 -7.90
C ARG A 95 -3.45 -14.36 -9.05
N VAL A 96 -2.42 -15.03 -9.56
CA VAL A 96 -2.51 -16.21 -10.43
C VAL A 96 -1.56 -17.26 -9.85
#